data_AF-A0AAT9N1K1-F1
#
_entry.id   AF-A0AAT9N1K1-F1
#
_cell.length_a   1.000
_cell.length_b   1.000
_cell.length_c   1.000
_cell.angle_alpha   90.00
_cell.angle_beta   90.00
_cell.angle_gamma   90.00
#
_symmetry.space_group_name_H-M   'P 1'
#
loop_
_entity.id
_entity.type
_entity.pdbx_description
1 polymer ?
#
loop_
_entity_poly.entity_id
_entity_poly.type
_entity_poly.pdbx_seq_one_letter_code
_entity_poly.pdbx_strand_id
1 'polypeptide(L)'
;MKTFFRPVLFGSLMALCANSYALTESEAEDMADLTAVFVFLKNDCGYQNLPNSQIRRALVFFAQQNQWDLSNYDTFDMKSLGEDSYRDLSGIGIPVAKKCKALARDSLSLLAYVK
;
A
#
# COMPACT_ATOMS: atom_id res chain seq x y z
N MET A 1 14.58 -48.11 -36.88
CA MET A 1 15.22 -47.67 -35.61
C MET A 1 16.14 -46.52 -35.96
N LYS A 2 16.16 -45.32 -35.37
CA LYS A 2 15.47 -44.66 -34.24
C LYS A 2 15.41 -43.17 -34.64
N THR A 3 14.22 -42.57 -34.66
CA THR A 3 14.05 -41.13 -34.84
C THR A 3 14.37 -40.42 -33.53
N PHE A 4 15.44 -39.62 -33.53
CA PHE A 4 15.88 -38.83 -32.39
C PHE A 4 14.95 -37.63 -32.16
N PHE A 5 14.33 -37.60 -30.98
CA PHE A 5 14.05 -36.46 -30.10
C PHE A 5 13.64 -35.10 -30.74
N ARG A 6 12.33 -34.79 -30.63
CA ARG A 6 11.78 -33.45 -30.30
C ARG A 6 12.34 -32.99 -28.92
N PRO A 7 12.30 -31.70 -28.48
CA PRO A 7 11.86 -30.45 -29.11
C PRO A 7 12.82 -29.25 -28.85
N VAL A 8 13.39 -28.61 -29.88
CA VAL A 8 14.08 -27.32 -29.74
C VAL A 8 13.10 -26.20 -30.04
N LEU A 9 12.19 -25.90 -29.11
CA LEU A 9 11.30 -24.72 -29.20
C LEU A 9 10.66 -24.34 -27.86
N PHE A 10 11.33 -24.64 -26.75
CA PHE A 10 10.92 -24.24 -25.39
C PHE A 10 11.95 -23.32 -24.70
N GLY A 11 12.90 -22.77 -25.46
CA GLY A 11 14.04 -22.01 -24.94
C GLY A 11 13.90 -20.48 -24.95
N SER A 12 12.75 -19.92 -25.32
CA SER A 12 12.60 -18.46 -25.54
C SER A 12 11.69 -17.75 -24.53
N LEU A 13 11.25 -18.41 -23.45
CA LEU A 13 10.26 -17.85 -22.52
C LEU A 13 10.78 -17.65 -21.08
N MET A 14 12.06 -17.28 -20.92
CA MET A 14 12.69 -17.00 -19.62
C MET A 14 13.63 -15.77 -19.67
N ALA A 15 13.35 -14.77 -20.52
CA ALA A 15 14.21 -13.58 -20.67
C ALA A 15 13.65 -12.29 -20.04
N LEU A 16 12.52 -12.36 -19.34
CA LEU A 16 11.95 -11.21 -18.62
C LEU A 16 11.53 -11.68 -17.22
N CYS A 17 12.50 -12.06 -16.37
CA CYS A 17 12.27 -11.94 -14.94
C CYS A 17 12.08 -10.45 -14.68
N ALA A 18 10.83 -10.03 -14.45
CA ALA A 18 10.48 -8.67 -14.11
C ALA A 18 11.44 -8.20 -13.01
N ASN A 19 12.09 -7.07 -13.25
CA ASN A 19 12.92 -6.43 -12.23
C ASN A 19 12.03 -6.23 -11.00
N SER A 20 12.36 -6.85 -9.87
CA SER A 20 11.90 -6.38 -8.57
C SER A 20 12.47 -4.99 -8.40
N TYR A 21 11.75 -3.99 -8.89
CA TYR A 21 12.05 -2.60 -8.59
C TYR A 21 11.62 -2.38 -7.16
N ALA A 22 12.57 -1.91 -6.36
CA ALA A 22 12.32 -1.44 -5.02
C ALA A 22 11.31 -0.27 -5.07
N LEU A 23 10.62 -0.01 -3.96
CA LEU A 23 9.60 1.02 -3.83
C LEU A 23 10.06 2.35 -4.44
N THR A 24 9.25 2.89 -5.33
CA THR A 24 9.43 4.22 -5.93
C THR A 24 8.95 5.32 -4.97
N GLU A 25 9.35 6.56 -5.22
CA GLU A 25 8.92 7.72 -4.43
C GLU A 25 7.39 7.87 -4.40
N SER A 26 6.72 7.74 -5.56
CA SER A 26 5.25 7.82 -5.63
C SER A 26 4.55 6.69 -4.86
N GLU A 27 5.12 5.48 -4.87
CA GLU A 27 4.54 4.36 -4.12
C GLU A 27 4.74 4.56 -2.61
N ALA A 28 5.86 5.15 -2.20
CA ALA A 28 6.09 5.56 -0.81
C ALA A 28 5.10 6.64 -0.35
N GLU A 29 4.84 7.63 -1.21
CA GLU A 29 3.81 8.67 -0.97
C GLU A 29 2.41 8.05 -0.86
N ASP A 30 2.01 7.16 -1.76
CA ASP A 30 0.70 6.48 -1.69
C ASP A 30 0.54 5.65 -0.40
N MET A 31 1.61 4.99 0.06
CA MET A 31 1.61 4.31 1.36
C MET A 31 1.47 5.27 2.54
N ALA A 32 2.13 6.44 2.46
CA ALA A 32 2.05 7.48 3.48
C ALA A 32 0.66 8.13 3.53
N ASP A 33 0.03 8.36 2.38
CA ASP A 33 -1.34 8.85 2.25
C ASP A 33 -2.33 7.91 2.93
N LEU A 34 -2.23 6.61 2.64
CA LEU A 34 -3.09 5.62 3.28
C LEU A 34 -2.85 5.56 4.81
N THR A 35 -1.60 5.73 5.25
CA THR A 35 -1.25 5.82 6.68
C THR A 35 -1.92 7.04 7.31
N ALA A 36 -1.83 8.21 6.68
CA ALA A 36 -2.46 9.44 7.12
C ALA A 36 -3.99 9.30 7.23
N VAL A 37 -4.62 8.59 6.29
CA VAL A 37 -6.06 8.28 6.34
C VAL A 37 -6.40 7.50 7.62
N PHE A 38 -5.68 6.42 7.94
CA PHE A 38 -5.95 5.65 9.16
C PHE A 38 -5.69 6.45 10.44
N VAL A 39 -4.66 7.29 10.46
CA VAL A 39 -4.37 8.18 11.59
C VAL A 39 -5.49 9.22 11.77
N PHE A 40 -5.94 9.85 10.68
CA PHE A 40 -7.06 10.80 10.70
C PHE A 40 -8.35 10.14 11.17
N LEU A 41 -8.63 8.91 10.73
CA LEU A 41 -9.80 8.17 11.20
C LEU A 41 -9.76 7.93 12.73
N LYS A 42 -8.57 7.61 13.27
CA LYS A 42 -8.39 7.41 14.71
C LYS A 42 -8.55 8.70 15.51
N ASN A 43 -7.93 9.78 15.06
CA ASN A 43 -7.83 11.02 15.82
C ASN A 43 -9.11 11.87 15.71
N ASP A 44 -9.71 11.94 14.53
CA ASP A 44 -10.73 12.93 14.20
C ASP A 44 -12.11 12.33 13.87
N CYS A 45 -12.17 11.02 13.60
CA CYS A 45 -13.40 10.36 13.11
C CYS A 45 -14.01 9.32 14.05
N GLY A 46 -13.48 9.14 15.26
CA GLY A 46 -14.07 8.24 16.26
C GLY A 46 -13.61 6.78 16.17
N TYR A 47 -12.55 6.47 15.43
CA TYR A 47 -11.99 5.11 15.33
C TYR A 47 -10.81 4.89 16.28
N GLN A 48 -10.81 5.46 17.49
CA GLN A 48 -9.65 5.42 18.40
C GLN A 48 -9.18 3.98 18.70
N ASN A 49 -10.14 3.04 18.78
CA ASN A 49 -9.91 1.64 19.12
C ASN A 49 -9.31 0.81 17.98
N LEU A 50 -9.05 1.39 16.80
CA LEU A 50 -8.41 0.69 15.69
C LEU A 50 -7.00 0.24 16.09
N PRO A 51 -6.69 -1.07 16.14
CA PRO A 51 -5.37 -1.52 16.59
C PRO A 51 -4.28 -1.17 15.58
N ASN A 52 -3.16 -0.60 16.04
CA ASN A 52 -2.02 -0.26 15.16
C ASN A 52 -1.46 -1.47 14.41
N SER A 53 -1.58 -2.67 14.99
CA SER A 53 -1.19 -3.92 14.33
C SER A 53 -2.05 -4.23 13.11
N GLN A 54 -3.37 -3.98 13.17
CA GLN A 54 -4.27 -4.17 12.02
C GLN A 54 -3.98 -3.15 10.92
N ILE A 55 -3.72 -1.88 11.28
CA ILE A 55 -3.34 -0.84 10.32
C ILE A 55 -2.04 -1.22 9.61
N ARG A 56 -1.01 -1.62 10.36
CA ARG A 56 0.26 -2.07 9.76
C ARG A 56 0.05 -3.24 8.80
N ARG A 57 -0.76 -4.24 9.17
CA ARG A 57 -1.08 -5.35 8.28
C ARG A 57 -1.82 -4.88 7.03
N ALA A 58 -2.77 -3.95 7.16
CA ALA A 58 -3.53 -3.41 6.03
C ALA A 58 -2.63 -2.65 5.05
N LEU A 59 -1.65 -1.89 5.55
CA LEU A 59 -0.66 -1.20 4.72
C LEU A 59 0.22 -2.20 3.95
N VAL A 60 0.70 -3.26 4.62
CA VAL A 60 1.47 -4.33 3.94
C VAL A 60 0.59 -5.05 2.90
N PHE A 61 -0.66 -5.36 3.24
CA PHE A 61 -1.59 -5.97 2.32
C PHE A 61 -1.85 -5.08 1.10
N PHE A 62 -2.03 -3.78 1.31
CA PHE A 62 -2.20 -2.80 0.23
C PHE A 62 -0.99 -2.78 -0.71
N ALA A 63 0.24 -2.74 -0.17
CA ALA A 63 1.45 -2.84 -0.98
C ALA A 63 1.52 -4.16 -1.77
N GLN A 64 1.16 -5.28 -1.14
CA GLN A 64 1.12 -6.59 -1.80
C GLN A 64 0.09 -6.67 -2.93
N GLN A 65 -1.11 -6.08 -2.74
CA GLN A 65 -2.14 -6.02 -3.79
C GLN A 65 -1.67 -5.20 -5.01
N ASN A 66 -0.87 -4.16 -4.77
CA ASN A 66 -0.26 -3.35 -5.83
C ASN A 66 1.07 -3.92 -6.35
N GLN A 67 1.51 -5.08 -5.85
CA GLN A 67 2.76 -5.74 -6.24
C GLN A 67 4.02 -4.90 -5.96
N TRP A 68 3.97 -4.03 -4.95
CA TRP A 68 5.10 -3.19 -4.56
C TRP A 68 6.16 -3.97 -3.78
N ASP A 69 7.43 -3.72 -4.10
CA ASP A 69 8.56 -4.28 -3.36
C ASP A 69 8.93 -3.37 -2.19
N LEU A 70 8.77 -3.89 -0.97
CA LEU A 70 9.07 -3.18 0.27
C LEU A 70 10.53 -3.37 0.72
N SER A 71 11.40 -3.95 -0.12
CA SER A 71 12.80 -4.26 0.22
C SER A 71 13.63 -3.05 0.64
N ASN A 72 13.29 -1.85 0.16
CA ASN A 72 13.92 -0.56 0.50
C ASN A 72 13.00 0.36 1.32
N TYR A 73 11.93 -0.15 1.93
CA TYR A 73 10.96 0.68 2.66
C TYR A 73 11.63 1.53 3.77
N ASP A 74 12.71 1.02 4.37
CA ASP A 74 13.51 1.68 5.40
C ASP A 74 14.42 2.80 4.87
N THR A 75 14.56 2.95 3.55
CA THR A 75 15.34 4.03 2.93
C THR A 75 14.56 5.34 2.83
N PHE A 76 13.23 5.30 2.94
CA PHE A 76 12.37 6.48 2.95
C PHE A 76 12.05 6.94 4.38
N ASP A 77 11.94 8.25 4.58
CA ASP A 77 11.38 8.79 5.81
C ASP A 77 9.84 8.73 5.78
N MET A 78 9.32 7.51 5.95
CA MET A 78 7.89 7.21 5.96
C MET A 78 7.14 7.94 7.07
N LYS A 79 7.84 8.36 8.13
CA LYS A 79 7.26 9.16 9.19
C LYS A 79 7.01 10.58 8.69
N SER A 80 8.02 11.22 8.10
CA SER A 80 7.87 12.56 7.53
C SER A 80 6.79 12.57 6.45
N LEU A 81 6.84 11.62 5.50
CA LEU A 81 5.82 11.52 4.45
C LEU A 81 4.41 11.38 5.04
N GLY A 82 4.23 10.52 6.04
CA GLY A 82 2.93 10.33 6.69
C GLY A 82 2.43 11.57 7.45
N GLU A 83 3.33 12.32 8.11
CA GLU A 83 3.00 13.57 8.79
C GLU A 83 2.63 14.69 7.80
N ASP A 84 3.31 14.74 6.66
CA ASP A 84 3.03 15.66 5.56
C ASP A 84 1.66 15.36 4.93
N SER A 85 1.40 14.10 4.55
CA SER A 85 0.11 13.65 4.05
C SER A 85 -1.03 13.90 5.05
N TYR A 86 -0.79 13.73 6.35
CA TYR A 86 -1.79 14.02 7.39
C TYR A 86 -2.11 15.51 7.47
N ARG A 87 -1.09 16.37 7.42
CA ARG A 87 -1.27 17.82 7.44
C ARG A 87 -2.06 18.28 6.21
N ASP A 88 -1.72 17.76 5.05
CA ASP A 88 -2.41 18.07 3.79
C ASP A 88 -3.87 17.61 3.85
N LEU A 89 -4.10 16.35 4.23
CA LEU A 89 -5.44 15.78 4.42
C LEU A 89 -6.25 16.62 5.40
N SER A 90 -5.66 17.03 6.53
CA SER A 90 -6.32 17.85 7.55
C SER A 90 -6.68 19.24 7.02
N GLY A 91 -5.79 19.85 6.22
CA GLY A 91 -5.96 21.17 5.62
C GLY A 91 -7.03 21.25 4.53
N ILE A 92 -7.51 20.13 3.98
CA ILE A 92 -8.60 20.12 3.00
C ILE A 92 -9.87 20.74 3.62
N GLY A 93 -10.33 21.86 3.05
CA GLY A 93 -11.47 22.67 3.52
C GLY A 93 -12.85 22.06 3.31
N ILE A 94 -13.00 20.77 3.57
CA ILE A 94 -14.27 20.02 3.55
C ILE A 94 -14.68 19.75 5.00
N PRO A 95 -15.98 19.81 5.36
CA PRO A 95 -16.44 19.47 6.70
C PRO A 95 -15.94 18.12 7.18
N VAL A 96 -15.40 18.06 8.41
CA VAL A 96 -14.76 16.85 8.98
C VAL A 96 -15.68 15.64 8.90
N ALA A 97 -16.97 15.77 9.22
CA ALA A 97 -17.93 14.68 9.12
C ALA A 97 -18.04 14.09 7.71
N LYS A 98 -17.95 14.92 6.66
CA LYS A 98 -17.98 14.47 5.26
C LYS A 98 -16.67 13.76 4.89
N LYS A 99 -15.53 14.30 5.35
CA LYS A 99 -14.21 13.68 5.18
C LYS A 99 -14.16 12.31 5.84
N CYS A 100 -14.54 12.22 7.12
CA CYS A 100 -14.63 10.99 7.88
C CYS A 100 -15.51 9.94 7.21
N LYS A 101 -16.70 10.31 6.74
CA LYS A 101 -17.61 9.38 6.05
C LYS A 101 -17.00 8.84 4.76
N ALA A 102 -16.37 9.69 3.95
CA ALA A 102 -15.73 9.27 2.70
C ALA A 102 -14.53 8.35 2.97
N LEU A 103 -13.59 8.80 3.81
CA LEU A 103 -12.40 8.05 4.17
C LEU A 103 -12.74 6.69 4.78
N ALA A 104 -13.70 6.64 5.71
CA ALA A 104 -14.10 5.40 6.36
C ALA A 104 -14.70 4.39 5.36
N ARG A 105 -15.55 4.88 4.44
CA ARG A 105 -16.15 4.05 3.39
C ARG A 105 -15.09 3.44 2.46
N ASP A 106 -14.10 4.24 2.10
CA ASP A 106 -13.14 3.87 1.04
C ASP A 106 -11.93 3.08 1.58
N SER A 107 -11.59 3.22 2.87
CA SER A 107 -10.38 2.60 3.45
C SER A 107 -10.62 1.44 4.43
N LEU A 108 -11.72 1.43 5.19
CA LEU A 108 -11.90 0.43 6.26
C LEU A 108 -12.13 -0.99 5.73
N SER A 109 -12.53 -1.14 4.46
CA SER A 109 -12.64 -2.44 3.80
C SER A 109 -11.31 -3.20 3.77
N LEU A 110 -10.17 -2.50 3.73
CA LEU A 110 -8.83 -3.10 3.79
C LEU A 110 -8.61 -3.88 5.09
N LEU A 111 -9.23 -3.46 6.19
CA LEU A 111 -9.10 -4.12 7.49
C LEU A 111 -9.79 -5.49 7.53
N ALA A 112 -10.78 -5.73 6.66
CA ALA A 112 -11.47 -7.02 6.59
C ALA A 112 -10.55 -8.16 6.13
N TYR A 113 -9.48 -7.83 5.40
CA TYR A 113 -8.53 -8.79 4.84
C TYR A 113 -7.35 -9.10 5.77
N VAL A 114 -7.25 -8.39 6.89
CA VAL A 114 -6.17 -8.55 7.87
C VAL A 114 -6.73 -9.01 9.22
N LYS A 115 -6.97 -10.32 9.32
CA LYS A 115 -7.25 -11.00 10.59
C LYS A 115 -5.98 -11.17 11.42
#